data_AF-A0AAU9J518-F1
#
_entry.id   AF-A0AAU9J518-F1
#
_cell.length_a   1.000
_cell.length_b   1.000
_cell.length_c   1.000
_cell.angle_alpha   90.00
_cell.angle_beta   90.00
_cell.angle_gamma   90.00
#
_symmetry.space_group_name_H-M   'P 1'
#
loop_
_entity.id
_entity.type
_entity.pdbx_description
1 polymer ?
#
loop_
_entity_poly.entity_id
_entity_poly.type
_entity_poly.pdbx_seq_one_letter_code
_entity_poly.pdbx_strand_id
1 'polypeptide(L)'
;MFKQLNGALMAYDVNNRNSFEDTQKWIKIIEDNAPKDTAIILVANKYDQPITVSERDGKSLADFYKINLILACAKMGDNVEALLKKW
;
A
#
# COMPACT_ATOMS: atom_id res chain seq x y z
N MET A 1 -9.26 19.03 0.05
CA MET A 1 -8.36 19.58 -0.98
C MET A 1 -6.93 19.22 -0.61
N PHE A 2 -6.34 18.23 -1.27
CA PHE A 2 -5.01 17.65 -0.95
C PHE A 2 -3.85 18.56 -1.41
N LYS A 3 -3.83 19.81 -0.95
CA LYS A 3 -2.97 20.87 -1.49
C LYS A 3 -1.46 20.72 -1.18
N GLN A 4 -1.07 19.73 -0.36
CA GLN A 4 0.31 19.46 0.05
C GLN A 4 0.60 17.96 0.24
N LEU A 5 -0.08 17.08 -0.53
CA LEU A 5 0.18 15.65 -0.39
C LEU A 5 1.32 15.24 -1.34
N ASN A 6 2.53 15.08 -0.80
CA ASN A 6 3.69 14.62 -1.59
C ASN A 6 3.68 13.10 -1.80
N GLY A 7 3.02 12.36 -0.92
CA GLY A 7 2.76 10.94 -1.12
C GLY A 7 1.85 10.33 -0.05
N ALA A 8 1.38 9.10 -0.32
CA ALA A 8 0.51 8.32 0.54
C ALA A 8 1.01 6.89 0.69
N LEU A 9 0.95 6.39 1.92
CA LEU A 9 1.14 4.98 2.25
C LEU A 9 -0.22 4.32 2.40
N MET A 10 -0.48 3.30 1.60
CA MET A 10 -1.71 2.51 1.65
C MET A 10 -1.38 1.13 2.21
N ALA A 11 -1.69 0.89 3.48
CA ALA A 11 -1.42 -0.39 4.11
C ALA A 11 -2.67 -1.27 4.18
N TYR A 12 -2.52 -2.54 3.85
CA TYR A 12 -3.52 -3.58 4.12
C TYR A 12 -2.89 -4.70 4.95
N ASP A 13 -3.73 -5.46 5.63
CA ASP A 13 -3.32 -6.64 6.39
C ASP A 13 -3.46 -7.87 5.48
N VAL A 14 -2.38 -8.65 5.31
CA VAL A 14 -2.39 -9.83 4.43
C VAL A 14 -3.41 -10.88 4.84
N ASN A 15 -3.88 -10.87 6.08
CA ASN A 15 -4.91 -11.77 6.58
C ASN A 15 -6.33 -11.18 6.52
N ASN A 16 -6.50 -9.96 6.00
CA ASN A 16 -7.79 -9.29 5.93
C ASN A 16 -8.09 -8.76 4.52
N ARG A 17 -8.85 -9.53 3.75
CA ARG A 17 -9.27 -9.17 2.39
C ARG A 17 -10.08 -7.87 2.33
N ASN A 18 -10.90 -7.56 3.33
CA ASN A 18 -11.65 -6.30 3.34
C ASN A 18 -10.71 -5.10 3.40
N SER A 19 -9.64 -5.18 4.20
CA SER A 19 -8.62 -4.12 4.26
C SER A 19 -7.91 -3.92 2.92
N PHE A 20 -7.69 -5.00 2.17
CA PHE A 20 -7.13 -4.94 0.82
C PHE A 20 -8.08 -4.26 -0.16
N GLU A 21 -9.38 -4.60 -0.14
CA GLU A 21 -10.39 -3.95 -0.99
C GLU A 21 -10.54 -2.46 -0.67
N ASP A 22 -10.46 -2.09 0.61
CA ASP A 22 -10.51 -0.69 1.02
C ASP A 22 -9.32 0.11 0.50
N THR A 23 -8.10 -0.46 0.44
CA THR A 23 -6.96 0.24 -0.18
C THR A 23 -7.23 0.62 -1.63
N GLN A 24 -7.94 -0.22 -2.40
CA GLN A 24 -8.27 0.10 -3.81
C GLN A 24 -9.19 1.32 -3.91
N LYS A 25 -10.20 1.40 -3.04
CA LYS A 25 -11.11 2.54 -2.97
C LYS A 25 -10.34 3.82 -2.65
N TRP A 26 -9.42 3.76 -1.69
CA TRP A 26 -8.62 4.91 -1.29
C TRP A 26 -7.60 5.33 -2.34
N ILE A 27 -6.93 4.39 -3.02
CA ILE A 27 -6.02 4.69 -4.13
C ILE A 27 -6.77 5.46 -5.22
N LYS A 28 -7.96 4.97 -5.60
CA LYS A 28 -8.81 5.64 -6.59
C LYS A 28 -9.17 7.07 -6.18
N ILE A 29 -9.57 7.28 -4.93
CA ILE A 29 -9.89 8.62 -4.42
C ILE A 29 -8.68 9.54 -4.52
N ILE A 30 -7.47 9.05 -4.22
CA ILE A 30 -6.23 9.85 -4.36
C ILE A 30 -5.93 10.14 -5.82
N GLU A 31 -6.00 9.15 -6.72
CA GLU A 31 -5.80 9.39 -8.16
C GLU A 31 -6.78 10.43 -8.73
N ASP A 32 -8.02 10.42 -8.26
CA ASP A 32 -9.06 11.33 -8.73
C ASP A 32 -8.93 12.76 -8.15
N ASN A 33 -8.34 12.92 -6.96
CA ASN A 33 -8.41 14.18 -6.19
C ASN A 33 -7.06 14.82 -5.82
N ALA A 34 -5.96 14.08 -5.92
CA ALA A 34 -4.62 14.55 -5.55
C ALA A 34 -3.81 15.00 -6.78
N PRO A 35 -2.76 15.80 -6.59
CA PRO A 35 -1.81 16.14 -7.65
C PRO A 35 -1.23 14.89 -8.32
N LYS A 36 -0.99 14.94 -9.63
CA LYS A 36 -0.50 13.78 -10.43
C LYS A 36 0.87 13.26 -9.99
N ASP A 37 1.65 14.09 -9.31
CA ASP A 37 2.95 13.79 -8.75
C ASP A 37 2.89 13.18 -7.34
N THR A 38 1.69 12.93 -6.81
CA THR A 38 1.50 12.24 -5.54
C THR A 38 2.03 10.81 -5.65
N ALA A 39 3.11 10.49 -4.93
CA ALA A 39 3.62 9.12 -4.85
C ALA A 39 2.71 8.25 -3.98
N ILE A 40 2.31 7.07 -4.46
CA ILE A 40 1.55 6.12 -3.64
C ILE A 40 2.39 4.84 -3.48
N ILE A 41 2.44 4.33 -2.25
CA ILE A 41 3.10 3.07 -1.93
C ILE A 41 2.08 2.16 -1.25
N LEU A 42 1.83 0.99 -1.84
CA LEU A 42 1.03 -0.08 -1.26
C LEU A 42 1.90 -0.91 -0.31
N VAL A 43 1.36 -1.21 0.87
CA VAL A 43 2.05 -1.93 1.94
C VAL A 43 1.24 -3.15 2.33
N ALA A 44 1.78 -4.32 2.06
CA ALA A 44 1.28 -5.60 2.55
C ALA A 44 1.83 -5.83 3.96
N ASN A 45 1.02 -5.56 4.98
CA ASN A 45 1.41 -5.62 6.39
C ASN A 45 1.01 -6.94 7.05
N LYS A 46 1.69 -7.30 8.15
CA LYS A 46 1.45 -8.49 8.98
C LYS A 46 1.68 -9.83 8.27
N TYR A 47 2.71 -9.93 7.43
CA TYR A 47 3.06 -11.19 6.76
C TYR A 47 3.44 -12.33 7.73
N ASP A 48 3.59 -12.06 9.02
CA ASP A 48 3.73 -13.05 10.08
C ASP A 48 2.45 -13.88 10.34
N GLN A 49 1.31 -13.49 9.75
CA GLN A 49 0.03 -14.19 9.88
C GLN A 49 -0.32 -15.05 8.65
N PRO A 50 -1.28 -15.99 8.78
CA PRO A 50 -1.80 -16.73 7.64
C PRO A 50 -2.24 -15.79 6.52
N ILE A 51 -1.74 -16.05 5.32
CA ILE A 51 -1.94 -15.18 4.16
C ILE A 51 -3.30 -15.50 3.53
N THR A 52 -4.22 -14.54 3.60
CA THR A 52 -5.54 -14.59 2.93
C THR A 52 -5.53 -13.82 1.60
N VAL A 53 -4.68 -12.79 1.50
CA VAL A 53 -4.43 -12.03 0.28
C VAL A 53 -3.02 -12.35 -0.19
N SER A 54 -2.92 -13.03 -1.34
CA SER A 54 -1.62 -13.49 -1.81
C SER A 54 -0.72 -12.30 -2.22
N GLU A 55 0.60 -12.51 -2.17
CA GLU A 55 1.55 -11.52 -2.71
C GLU A 55 1.28 -11.22 -4.18
N ARG A 56 0.75 -12.20 -4.93
CA ARG A 56 0.35 -12.04 -6.33
C ARG A 56 -0.81 -11.05 -6.47
N ASP A 57 -1.80 -11.11 -5.58
CA ASP A 57 -2.93 -10.16 -5.58
C ASP A 57 -2.43 -8.74 -5.30
N GLY A 58 -1.58 -8.58 -4.28
CA GLY A 58 -0.95 -7.30 -3.95
C GLY A 58 -0.12 -6.74 -5.10
N LYS A 59 0.68 -7.60 -5.75
CA LYS A 59 1.51 -7.22 -6.90
C LYS A 59 0.66 -6.82 -8.11
N SER A 60 -0.40 -7.59 -8.38
CA SER A 60 -1.30 -7.30 -9.50
C SER A 60 -2.00 -5.95 -9.32
N LEU A 61 -2.38 -5.62 -8.07
CA LEU A 61 -2.95 -4.32 -7.74
C LEU A 61 -1.93 -3.18 -7.90
N ALA A 62 -0.72 -3.39 -7.39
CA ALA A 62 0.36 -2.42 -7.51
C ALA A 62 0.72 -2.14 -8.97
N ASP A 63 0.82 -3.19 -9.80
CA ASP A 63 1.08 -3.07 -11.24
C ASP A 63 -0.08 -2.36 -11.97
N PHE A 64 -1.33 -2.64 -11.60
CA PHE A 64 -2.52 -2.00 -12.18
C PHE A 64 -2.51 -0.49 -11.97
N TYR A 65 -2.22 -0.03 -10.74
CA TYR A 65 -2.10 1.39 -10.40
C TYR A 65 -0.71 1.99 -10.69
N LYS A 66 0.25 1.17 -11.16
CA LYS A 66 1.66 1.56 -11.40
C LYS A 66 2.33 2.16 -10.16
N ILE A 67 2.03 1.59 -8.99
CA ILE A 67 2.56 2.00 -7.69
C ILE A 67 3.51 0.94 -7.14
N ASN A 68 4.31 1.29 -6.13
CA ASN A 68 5.21 0.33 -5.49
C ASN A 68 4.46 -0.54 -4.47
N LEU A 69 4.78 -1.83 -4.43
CA LEU A 69 4.39 -2.73 -3.33
C LEU A 69 5.58 -2.94 -2.38
N ILE A 70 5.33 -2.88 -1.08
CA ILE A 70 6.29 -3.27 -0.04
C ILE A 70 5.63 -4.26 0.91
N LEU A 71 6.33 -5.36 1.20
CA LEU A 71 5.96 -6.31 2.24
C LEU A 71 6.59 -5.84 3.56
N ALA A 72 5.79 -5.65 4.60
CA ALA A 72 6.27 -5.18 5.90
C ALA A 72 5.64 -5.98 7.04
N CYS A 73 6.37 -6.12 8.15
CA CYS A 73 5.80 -6.59 9.41
C CYS A 73 6.14 -5.57 10.48
N ALA A 74 5.20 -4.66 10.73
CA ALA A 74 5.36 -3.63 11.77
C ALA A 74 5.65 -4.24 13.16
N LYS A 75 5.19 -5.46 13.42
CA LYS A 75 5.40 -6.17 14.70
C LYS A 75 6.83 -6.71 14.85
N MET A 76 7.46 -7.15 13.76
CA MET A 76 8.83 -7.65 13.77
C MET A 76 9.87 -6.56 13.52
N GLY A 77 9.44 -5.36 13.12
CA GLY A 77 10.34 -4.27 12.69
C GLY A 77 10.90 -4.47 11.28
N ASP A 78 10.53 -5.55 10.61
CA ASP A 78 11.03 -5.92 9.29
C ASP A 78 10.45 -5.02 8.19
N ASN A 79 11.35 -4.53 7.31
CA ASN A 79 11.08 -3.66 6.17
C ASN A 79 10.48 -2.28 6.45
N VAL A 80 10.41 -1.84 7.72
CA VAL A 80 9.99 -0.48 8.07
C VAL A 80 11.02 0.56 7.59
N GLU A 81 12.32 0.24 7.61
CA GLU A 81 13.34 1.12 7.03
C GLU A 81 13.33 1.15 5.50
N ALA A 82 12.95 0.05 4.85
CA ALA A 82 12.80 -0.02 3.40
C ALA A 82 11.65 0.86 2.89
N LEU A 83 10.59 1.00 3.71
CA LEU A 83 9.50 1.96 3.48
C LEU A 83 9.99 3.41 3.47
N LEU A 84 10.88 3.77 4.39
CA LEU A 84 11.38 5.14 4.53
C LEU A 84 12.39 5.55 3.44
N LYS A 85 13.08 4.59 2.83
CA LYS A 85 14.08 4.84 1.77
C LYS A 85 13.49 4.92 0.35
N LYS A 86 12.19 4.66 0.19
CA LYS A 86 11.50 4.63 -1.12
C LYS A 86 10.66 5.88 -1.42
N TRP A 87 10.74 6.90 -0.55
CA TRP A 87 10.19 8.22 -0.79
C TRP A 87 11.10 9.05 -1.71
#